data_AF-A0A0M3IYM5-F1
#
_entry.id   AF-A0A0M3IYM5-F1
#
_cell.length_a   1.000
_cell.length_b   1.000
_cell.length_c   1.000
_cell.angle_alpha   90.00
_cell.angle_beta   90.00
_cell.angle_gamma   90.00
#
_symmetry.space_group_name_H-M   'P 1'
#
loop_
_entity.id
_entity.type
_entity.pdbx_description
1 polymer ?
#
loop_
_entity_poly.entity_id
_entity_poly.type
_entity_poly.pdbx_seq_one_letter_code
_entity_poly.pdbx_strand_id
1 'polypeptide(L)'
;MLYFFFISSDHLPVMLSDLVVQIYDDQFKPSCLNNRPNIVLPGYALLLKGQLNISKKFELKNHTFIKMTVVNSDGTLYCKNGESVMWFIPADYCLIDLCEFIGDKLCSVLGRPGMHTVKELMEKAHFNPKLQLPEPPCFMMVCLTDFFGGDWTVLIAVEYRGKVVFRFKVPSREKFLQVAADQDYDQEQNSK
;
A
#
# COMPACT_ATOMS: atom_id res chain seq x y z
N MET A 1 1.63 18.75 -14.73
CA MET A 1 2.10 19.29 -13.44
C MET A 1 0.86 19.72 -12.64
N LEU A 2 0.52 19.03 -11.55
CA LEU A 2 -0.70 19.31 -10.76
C LEU A 2 -0.37 19.32 -9.26
N TYR A 3 -0.91 20.32 -8.56
CA TYR A 3 -0.93 20.40 -7.09
C TYR A 3 -1.99 19.45 -6.50
N PHE A 4 -1.84 19.09 -5.23
CA PHE A 4 -2.72 18.15 -4.52
C PHE A 4 -3.41 18.83 -3.33
N PHE A 5 -4.71 18.62 -3.17
CA PHE A 5 -5.42 18.82 -1.91
C PHE A 5 -5.87 17.45 -1.38
N PHE A 6 -5.67 17.23 -0.08
CA PHE A 6 -6.11 16.03 0.63
C PHE A 6 -7.44 16.28 1.33
N ILE A 7 -8.37 15.34 1.22
CA ILE A 7 -9.55 15.28 2.09
C ILE A 7 -9.38 14.06 3.02
N SER A 8 -8.79 14.31 4.18
CA SER A 8 -8.99 13.49 5.38
C SER A 8 -9.83 14.34 6.34
N SER A 9 -11.03 13.88 6.69
CA SER A 9 -11.92 14.59 7.62
C SER A 9 -11.40 14.61 9.06
N ASP A 10 -10.39 13.77 9.36
CA ASP A 10 -9.70 13.74 10.63
C ASP A 10 -8.30 14.37 10.48
N HIS A 11 -7.96 15.33 11.34
CA HIS A 11 -6.58 15.81 11.54
C HIS A 11 -5.75 14.75 12.27
N LEU A 12 -5.46 13.65 11.57
CA LEU A 12 -4.64 12.56 12.07
C LEU A 12 -3.20 13.06 12.33
N PRO A 13 -2.54 12.56 13.40
CA PRO A 13 -1.22 13.05 13.82
C PRO A 13 -0.08 12.71 12.86
N VAL A 14 -0.33 11.84 11.88
CA VAL A 14 0.56 11.56 10.75
C VAL A 14 -0.19 11.91 9.46
N MET A 15 0.41 12.73 8.61
CA MET A 15 -0.13 13.12 7.31
C MET A 15 0.89 12.81 6.21
N LEU A 16 0.43 12.25 5.09
CA LEU A 16 1.23 12.01 3.90
C LEU A 16 0.83 13.00 2.81
N SER A 17 1.81 13.64 2.19
CA SER A 17 1.64 14.58 1.08
C SER A 17 2.57 14.23 -0.09
N ASP A 18 2.16 14.62 -1.30
CA ASP A 18 2.99 14.53 -2.53
C ASP A 18 3.61 13.15 -2.82
N LEU A 19 2.93 12.06 -2.42
CA LEU A 19 3.39 10.70 -2.73
C LEU A 19 3.37 10.45 -4.24
N VAL A 20 4.49 10.00 -4.78
CA VAL A 20 4.64 9.51 -6.16
C VAL A 20 5.32 8.15 -6.11
N VAL A 21 4.63 7.13 -6.63
CA VAL A 21 5.09 5.74 -6.71
C VAL A 21 5.06 5.30 -8.16
N GLN A 22 6.08 4.58 -8.61
CA GLN A 22 6.08 3.86 -9.87
C GLN A 22 6.04 2.35 -9.61
N ILE A 23 5.34 1.60 -10.47
CA ILE A 23 5.13 0.16 -10.35
C ILE A 23 5.92 -0.55 -11.43
N TYR A 24 6.54 -1.67 -11.06
CA TYR A 24 7.42 -2.47 -11.90
C TYR A 24 7.13 -3.96 -11.74
N ASP A 25 7.42 -4.74 -12.77
CA ASP A 25 7.42 -6.21 -12.73
C ASP A 25 8.61 -6.80 -11.93
N ASP A 26 8.64 -8.11 -11.78
CA ASP A 26 9.71 -8.90 -11.17
C ASP A 26 11.08 -8.67 -11.84
N GLN A 27 11.08 -8.38 -13.14
CA GLN A 27 12.25 -8.02 -13.96
C GLN A 27 12.63 -6.53 -13.88
N PHE A 28 11.93 -5.76 -13.05
CA PHE A 28 12.10 -4.31 -12.86
C PHE A 28 11.88 -3.47 -14.13
N LYS A 29 10.96 -3.89 -15.00
CA LYS A 29 10.42 -3.09 -16.12
C LYS A 29 9.13 -2.38 -15.67
N PRO A 30 8.83 -1.16 -16.17
CA PRO A 30 7.60 -0.45 -15.80
C PRO A 30 6.35 -1.26 -16.14
N SER A 31 5.49 -1.49 -15.14
CA SER A 31 4.27 -2.29 -15.31
C SER A 31 3.06 -1.37 -15.46
N CYS A 32 2.62 -1.19 -16.71
CA CYS A 32 1.47 -0.38 -17.09
C CYS A 32 0.61 -1.13 -18.10
N LEU A 33 -0.71 -1.04 -17.95
CA LEU A 33 -1.69 -1.53 -18.92
C LEU A 33 -2.67 -0.41 -19.24
N ASN A 34 -2.97 -0.18 -20.53
CA ASN A 34 -3.92 0.85 -20.98
C ASN A 34 -3.69 2.25 -20.36
N ASN A 35 -2.41 2.64 -20.25
CA ASN A 35 -1.91 3.87 -19.63
C ASN A 35 -2.17 4.03 -18.11
N ARG A 36 -2.66 2.99 -17.43
CA ARG A 36 -2.77 2.91 -15.97
C ARG A 36 -1.65 2.07 -15.37
N PRO A 37 -1.23 2.29 -14.11
CA PRO A 37 -0.35 1.38 -13.40
C PRO A 37 -1.02 0.01 -13.21
N ASN A 38 -0.31 -1.07 -13.56
CA ASN A 38 -0.77 -2.45 -13.35
C ASN A 38 0.14 -3.10 -12.29
N ILE A 39 -0.40 -3.49 -11.15
CA ILE A 39 0.38 -4.13 -10.09
C ILE A 39 0.48 -5.63 -10.37
N VAL A 40 1.68 -6.11 -10.69
CA VAL A 40 1.96 -7.55 -10.77
C VAL A 40 2.63 -8.03 -9.49
N LEU A 41 2.38 -9.30 -9.13
CA LEU A 41 2.91 -9.96 -7.94
C LEU A 41 3.62 -11.26 -8.36
N PRO A 42 4.89 -11.49 -7.97
CA PRO A 42 5.79 -10.52 -7.35
C PRO A 42 6.11 -9.34 -8.29
N GLY A 43 6.55 -8.23 -7.69
CA GLY A 43 6.88 -7.00 -8.41
C GLY A 43 7.49 -5.96 -7.47
N TYR A 44 7.65 -4.72 -7.93
CA TYR A 44 8.24 -3.66 -7.13
C TYR A 44 7.47 -2.33 -7.20
N ALA A 45 7.40 -1.66 -6.06
CA ALA A 45 6.97 -0.27 -5.95
C ALA A 45 8.19 0.62 -5.66
N LEU A 46 8.47 1.58 -6.55
CA LEU A 46 9.55 2.56 -6.40
C LEU A 46 8.99 3.90 -5.89
N LEU A 47 9.39 4.30 -4.70
CA LEU A 47 9.04 5.58 -4.09
C LEU A 47 9.92 6.70 -4.66
N LEU A 48 9.34 7.59 -5.47
CA LEU A 48 10.07 8.72 -6.09
C LEU A 48 10.00 10.00 -5.27
N LYS A 49 8.81 10.30 -4.72
CA LYS A 49 8.54 11.50 -3.93
C LYS A 49 7.52 11.16 -2.84
N GLY A 50 7.58 11.88 -1.74
CA GLY A 50 6.61 11.83 -0.66
C GLY A 50 7.12 12.64 0.53
N GLN A 51 6.20 13.17 1.32
CA GLN A 51 6.48 13.89 2.55
C GLN A 51 5.56 13.37 3.65
N LEU A 52 6.12 12.87 4.75
CA LEU A 52 5.37 12.45 5.92
C LEU A 52 5.54 13.50 7.03
N ASN A 53 4.47 14.19 7.38
CA ASN A 53 4.45 15.13 8.50
C ASN A 53 3.93 14.41 9.75
N ILE A 54 4.74 14.39 10.80
CA ILE A 54 4.48 13.72 12.06
C ILE A 54 4.40 14.77 13.16
N SER A 55 3.21 14.99 13.72
CA SER A 55 2.95 16.10 14.65
C SER A 55 3.42 15.84 16.09
N LYS A 56 3.70 14.58 16.46
CA LYS A 56 4.11 14.18 17.81
C LYS A 56 5.02 12.95 17.81
N LYS A 57 5.70 12.70 18.93
CA LYS A 57 6.57 11.52 19.11
C LYS A 57 5.74 10.25 19.28
N PHE A 58 6.24 9.14 18.75
CA PHE A 58 5.66 7.81 18.88
C PHE A 58 6.73 6.77 19.28
N GLU A 59 6.34 5.78 20.08
CA GLU A 59 7.17 4.63 20.46
C GLU A 59 6.70 3.42 19.64
N LEU A 60 6.98 3.44 18.33
CA LEU A 60 6.24 2.62 17.36
C LEU A 60 6.38 1.10 17.55
N LYS A 61 7.52 0.63 18.04
CA LYS A 61 7.88 -0.80 18.12
C LYS A 61 6.87 -1.60 18.97
N ASN A 62 6.41 -2.74 18.44
CA ASN A 62 5.45 -3.67 19.06
C ASN A 62 4.07 -3.05 19.42
N HIS A 63 3.77 -1.87 18.87
CA HIS A 63 2.59 -1.08 19.22
C HIS A 63 1.90 -0.46 18.01
N THR A 64 2.41 -0.73 16.80
CA THR A 64 1.96 -0.06 15.58
C THR A 64 1.68 -1.07 14.48
N PHE A 65 0.42 -1.13 14.06
CA PHE A 65 -0.05 -2.09 13.06
C PHE A 65 -0.60 -1.37 11.84
N ILE A 66 -0.24 -1.85 10.66
CA ILE A 66 -0.89 -1.52 9.40
C ILE A 66 -2.11 -2.44 9.29
N LYS A 67 -3.29 -1.84 9.25
CA LYS A 67 -4.58 -2.50 9.07
C LYS A 67 -5.12 -2.16 7.69
N MET A 68 -5.33 -3.17 6.86
CA MET A 68 -5.87 -3.01 5.52
C MET A 68 -7.36 -3.34 5.46
N THR A 69 -8.07 -2.59 4.62
CA THR A 69 -9.40 -2.95 4.12
C THR A 69 -9.29 -3.02 2.60
N VAL A 70 -9.58 -4.19 2.03
CA VAL A 70 -9.34 -4.50 0.60
C VAL A 70 -10.67 -4.91 -0.02
N VAL A 71 -11.07 -4.21 -1.09
CA VAL A 71 -12.36 -4.40 -1.77
C VAL A 71 -12.10 -4.50 -3.27
N ASN A 72 -12.68 -5.50 -3.93
CA ASN A 72 -12.69 -5.60 -5.39
C ASN A 72 -13.78 -4.68 -5.98
N SER A 73 -13.71 -4.38 -7.27
CA SER A 73 -14.63 -3.53 -8.02
C SER A 73 -16.10 -3.99 -8.01
N ASP A 74 -16.35 -5.28 -7.83
CA ASP A 74 -17.67 -5.90 -7.63
C ASP A 74 -18.27 -5.63 -6.24
N GLY A 75 -17.47 -5.11 -5.30
CA GLY A 75 -17.84 -4.87 -3.91
C GLY A 75 -17.44 -5.99 -2.94
N THR A 76 -16.84 -7.09 -3.41
CA THR A 76 -16.39 -8.20 -2.57
C THR A 76 -15.27 -7.76 -1.64
N LEU A 77 -15.40 -8.09 -0.35
CA LEU A 77 -14.53 -7.63 0.73
C LEU A 77 -13.55 -8.73 1.14
N TYR A 78 -12.25 -8.47 0.98
CA TYR A 78 -11.17 -9.45 1.20
C TYR A 78 -10.50 -9.27 2.57
N CYS A 79 -10.19 -8.02 2.92
CA CYS A 79 -9.75 -7.61 4.26
C CYS A 79 -10.70 -6.54 4.81
N LYS A 80 -10.93 -6.53 6.13
CA LYS A 80 -11.72 -5.52 6.84
C LYS A 80 -11.00 -5.06 8.11
N ASN A 81 -10.47 -3.84 8.10
CA ASN A 81 -9.77 -3.24 9.25
C ASN A 81 -8.64 -4.12 9.83
N GLY A 82 -7.94 -4.87 8.97
CA GLY A 82 -6.90 -5.82 9.36
C GLY A 82 -7.36 -7.26 9.54
N GLU A 83 -8.65 -7.55 9.58
CA GLU A 83 -9.16 -8.91 9.65
C GLU A 83 -9.34 -9.48 8.24
N SER A 84 -8.88 -10.72 8.02
CA SER A 84 -9.16 -11.47 6.80
C SER A 84 -10.62 -11.95 6.79
N VAL A 85 -11.33 -11.67 5.70
CA VAL A 85 -12.74 -12.09 5.52
C VAL A 85 -12.81 -13.41 4.74
N MET A 86 -11.81 -13.69 3.92
CA MET A 86 -11.74 -14.88 3.06
C MET A 86 -10.82 -15.93 3.70
N TRP A 87 -11.33 -17.14 3.91
CA TRP A 87 -10.62 -18.21 4.63
C TRP A 87 -9.26 -18.60 4.05
N PHE A 88 -9.01 -18.33 2.77
CA PHE A 88 -7.76 -18.63 2.06
C PHE A 88 -6.74 -17.49 2.07
N ILE A 89 -7.09 -16.30 2.59
CA ILE A 89 -6.17 -15.16 2.72
C ILE A 89 -5.52 -15.21 4.11
N PRO A 90 -4.19 -15.41 4.21
CA PRO A 90 -3.49 -15.39 5.49
C PRO A 90 -3.62 -14.03 6.20
N ALA A 91 -3.69 -14.03 7.53
CA ALA A 91 -4.03 -12.84 8.31
C ALA A 91 -2.99 -11.69 8.20
N ASP A 92 -1.73 -12.04 7.94
CA ASP A 92 -0.61 -11.12 7.68
C ASP A 92 -0.76 -10.34 6.36
N TYR A 93 -1.57 -10.79 5.40
CA TYR A 93 -1.95 -9.99 4.23
C TYR A 93 -2.97 -8.88 4.54
N CYS A 94 -3.60 -8.91 5.72
CA CYS A 94 -4.53 -7.88 6.15
C CYS A 94 -3.95 -7.03 7.31
N LEU A 95 -3.18 -7.63 8.22
CA LEU A 95 -2.61 -7.02 9.42
C LEU A 95 -1.08 -7.22 9.47
N ILE A 96 -0.31 -6.12 9.39
CA ILE A 96 1.16 -6.15 9.37
C ILE A 96 1.71 -5.32 10.55
N ASP A 97 2.72 -5.79 11.30
CA ASP A 97 3.47 -4.91 12.20
C ASP A 97 4.31 -3.93 11.38
N LEU A 98 4.10 -2.63 11.62
CA LEU A 98 4.74 -1.58 10.82
C LEU A 98 6.28 -1.66 10.89
N CYS A 99 6.83 -1.95 12.08
CA CYS A 99 8.26 -1.89 12.35
C CYS A 99 8.99 -3.17 11.94
N GLU A 100 8.31 -4.32 11.93
CA GLU A 100 8.81 -5.52 11.27
C GLU A 100 8.89 -5.32 9.75
N PHE A 101 7.85 -4.74 9.13
CA PHE A 101 7.82 -4.51 7.68
C PHE A 101 8.83 -3.48 7.17
N ILE A 102 8.98 -2.34 7.86
CA ILE A 102 9.90 -1.25 7.41
C ILE A 102 11.30 -1.33 8.03
N GLY A 103 11.50 -2.22 8.99
CA GLY A 103 12.73 -2.39 9.76
C GLY A 103 12.97 -1.32 10.84
N ASP A 104 13.73 -1.71 11.87
CA ASP A 104 14.02 -0.91 13.07
C ASP A 104 14.55 0.50 12.76
N LYS A 105 15.40 0.65 11.74
CA LYS A 105 16.03 1.94 11.42
C LYS A 105 15.01 2.96 10.90
N LEU A 106 14.10 2.56 10.01
CA LEU A 106 13.06 3.46 9.52
C LEU A 106 11.98 3.68 10.58
N CYS A 107 11.59 2.64 11.33
CA CYS A 107 10.73 2.73 12.51
C CYS A 107 11.24 3.78 13.53
N SER A 108 12.55 3.82 13.82
CA SER A 108 13.16 4.81 14.72
C SER A 108 13.11 6.26 14.20
N VAL A 109 13.09 6.45 12.88
CA VAL A 109 12.97 7.78 12.26
C VAL A 109 11.50 8.23 12.26
N LEU A 110 10.58 7.36 11.84
CA LEU A 110 9.13 7.66 11.84
C LEU A 110 8.54 7.81 13.26
N GLY A 111 9.22 7.35 14.30
CA GLY A 111 8.85 7.64 15.69
C GLY A 111 9.06 9.11 16.12
N ARG A 112 9.72 9.93 15.29
CA ARG A 112 10.14 11.30 15.66
C ARG A 112 9.21 12.35 15.01
N PRO A 113 8.77 13.38 15.76
CA PRO A 113 8.04 14.48 15.17
C PRO A 113 8.89 15.22 14.13
N GLY A 114 8.24 15.77 13.12
CA GLY A 114 8.88 16.49 12.01
C GLY A 114 8.32 16.12 10.65
N MET A 115 8.81 16.81 9.61
CA MET A 115 8.55 16.49 8.22
C MET A 115 9.69 15.63 7.68
N HIS A 116 9.39 14.39 7.31
CA HIS A 116 10.35 13.45 6.74
C HIS A 116 10.07 13.29 5.24
N THR A 117 11.08 13.49 4.40
CA THR A 117 10.94 13.34 2.93
C THR A 117 11.54 12.02 2.44
N VAL A 118 11.05 11.45 1.34
CA VAL A 118 11.66 10.22 0.76
C VAL A 118 13.17 10.37 0.54
N LYS A 119 13.61 11.53 0.02
CA LYS A 119 15.03 11.86 -0.16
C LYS A 119 15.81 11.82 1.16
N GLU A 120 15.29 12.45 2.21
CA GLU A 120 15.91 12.46 3.53
C GLU A 120 15.98 11.05 4.15
N LEU A 121 14.95 10.22 3.97
CA LEU A 121 14.93 8.84 4.43
C LEU A 121 15.99 8.00 3.70
N MET A 122 16.18 8.19 2.40
CA MET A 122 17.26 7.55 1.64
C MET A 122 18.64 7.98 2.18
N GLU A 123 18.87 9.29 2.33
CA GLU A 123 20.17 9.85 2.74
C GLU A 123 20.53 9.48 4.18
N LYS A 124 19.62 9.67 5.14
CA LYS A 124 19.88 9.49 6.59
C LYS A 124 19.56 8.09 7.07
N ALA A 125 18.44 7.51 6.63
CA ALA A 125 18.03 6.17 7.05
C ALA A 125 18.66 5.06 6.20
N HIS A 126 19.32 5.35 5.07
CA HIS A 126 19.71 4.35 4.06
C HIS A 126 18.51 3.50 3.62
N PHE A 127 17.33 4.13 3.58
CA PHE A 127 16.11 3.50 3.15
C PHE A 127 16.21 3.16 1.65
N ASN A 128 15.90 1.92 1.30
CA ASN A 128 15.77 1.52 -0.09
C ASN A 128 14.37 1.94 -0.60
N PRO A 129 14.25 2.87 -1.56
CA PRO A 129 12.95 3.29 -2.08
C PRO A 129 12.29 2.23 -2.98
N LYS A 130 13.03 1.18 -3.39
CA LYS A 130 12.50 0.01 -4.08
C LYS A 130 11.93 -0.96 -3.04
N LEU A 131 10.62 -0.89 -2.83
CA LEU A 131 9.86 -1.84 -2.04
C LEU A 131 9.53 -3.06 -2.91
N GLN A 132 9.83 -4.26 -2.42
CA GLN A 132 9.32 -5.50 -3.02
C GLN A 132 7.87 -5.68 -2.60
N LEU A 133 7.01 -5.96 -3.57
CA LEU A 133 5.63 -6.36 -3.33
C LEU A 133 5.62 -7.82 -2.88
N PRO A 134 4.67 -8.24 -2.00
CA PRO A 134 4.61 -9.61 -1.53
C PRO A 134 4.42 -10.59 -2.71
N GLU A 135 4.89 -11.82 -2.52
CA GLU A 135 4.47 -12.94 -3.37
C GLU A 135 2.93 -13.07 -3.33
N PRO A 136 2.29 -13.54 -4.41
CA PRO A 136 0.88 -13.92 -4.33
C PRO A 136 0.73 -15.09 -3.34
N PRO A 137 -0.30 -15.10 -2.47
CA PRO A 137 -0.49 -16.22 -1.56
C PRO A 137 -0.80 -17.49 -2.36
N CYS A 138 -0.10 -18.57 -2.05
CA CYS A 138 -0.26 -19.86 -2.72
C CYS A 138 -0.95 -20.86 -1.78
N PHE A 139 -2.00 -21.52 -2.29
CA PHE A 139 -2.77 -22.54 -1.57
C PHE A 139 -2.59 -23.90 -2.26
N MET A 140 -2.15 -24.91 -1.51
CA MET A 140 -1.93 -26.28 -2.01
C MET A 140 -1.14 -26.35 -3.34
N MET A 141 0.01 -25.67 -3.40
CA MET A 141 0.89 -25.54 -4.58
C MET A 141 0.34 -24.72 -5.77
N VAL A 142 -0.89 -24.19 -5.70
CA VAL A 142 -1.43 -23.24 -6.69
C VAL A 142 -1.27 -21.82 -6.15
N CYS A 143 -0.51 -20.98 -6.85
CA CYS A 143 -0.42 -19.57 -6.52
C CYS A 143 -1.64 -18.82 -7.05
N LEU A 144 -2.30 -18.06 -6.19
CA LEU A 144 -3.61 -17.48 -6.47
C LEU A 144 -3.53 -16.20 -7.32
N THR A 145 -2.54 -16.07 -8.21
CA THR A 145 -2.32 -14.88 -9.08
C THR A 145 -3.60 -14.43 -9.76
N ASP A 146 -4.33 -15.39 -10.31
CA ASP A 146 -5.54 -15.18 -11.11
C ASP A 146 -6.71 -14.70 -10.24
N PHE A 147 -6.68 -14.94 -8.93
CA PHE A 147 -7.68 -14.44 -7.97
C PHE A 147 -7.39 -13.01 -7.49
N PHE A 148 -6.18 -12.50 -7.72
CA PHE A 148 -5.83 -11.08 -7.49
C PHE A 148 -5.92 -10.24 -8.77
N GLY A 149 -6.21 -10.87 -9.91
CA GLY A 149 -6.55 -10.18 -11.15
C GLY A 149 -7.75 -9.24 -11.00
N GLY A 150 -7.64 -8.05 -11.60
CA GLY A 150 -8.75 -7.10 -11.75
C GLY A 150 -8.56 -5.76 -11.03
N ASP A 151 -9.67 -5.16 -10.65
CA ASP A 151 -9.77 -3.77 -10.18
C ASP A 151 -10.05 -3.69 -8.68
N TRP A 152 -9.17 -2.99 -7.93
CA TRP A 152 -9.17 -3.01 -6.46
C TRP A 152 -9.22 -1.64 -5.81
N THR A 153 -9.71 -1.58 -4.58
CA THR A 153 -9.54 -0.45 -3.66
C THR A 153 -8.92 -0.95 -2.36
N VAL A 154 -7.83 -0.31 -1.94
CA VAL A 154 -7.16 -0.59 -0.66
C VAL A 154 -7.22 0.65 0.22
N LEU A 155 -7.81 0.51 1.41
CA LEU A 155 -7.70 1.50 2.48
C LEU A 155 -6.66 1.01 3.49
N ILE A 156 -5.60 1.78 3.67
CA ILE A 156 -4.53 1.54 4.64
C ILE A 156 -4.80 2.44 5.84
N ALA A 157 -4.90 1.85 7.03
CA ALA A 157 -4.93 2.57 8.30
C ALA A 157 -3.76 2.12 9.16
N VAL A 158 -2.96 3.04 9.69
CA VAL A 158 -1.95 2.69 10.71
C VAL A 158 -2.53 3.02 12.07
N GLU A 159 -2.53 2.02 12.95
CA GLU A 159 -3.02 2.11 14.31
C GLU A 159 -1.85 2.06 15.28
N TYR A 160 -1.78 3.01 16.22
CA TYR A 160 -0.82 3.03 17.32
C TYR A 160 -1.57 2.92 18.65
N ARG A 161 -1.26 1.90 19.46
CA ARG A 161 -1.90 1.63 20.77
C ARG A 161 -3.44 1.72 20.70
N GLY A 162 -4.05 1.05 19.72
CA GLY A 162 -5.51 1.00 19.56
C GLY A 162 -6.16 2.27 18.95
N LYS A 163 -5.37 3.25 18.47
CA LYS A 163 -5.88 4.48 17.85
C LYS A 163 -5.31 4.68 16.45
N VAL A 164 -6.17 4.94 15.46
CA VAL A 164 -5.73 5.28 14.10
C VAL A 164 -4.93 6.59 14.14
N VAL A 165 -3.71 6.55 13.62
CA VAL A 165 -2.77 7.69 13.57
C VAL A 165 -2.45 8.14 12.15
N PHE A 166 -2.73 7.31 11.16
CA PHE A 166 -2.59 7.58 9.73
C PHE A 166 -3.68 6.83 8.95
N ARG A 167 -4.15 7.40 7.85
CA ARG A 167 -5.07 6.74 6.91
C ARG A 167 -4.79 7.19 5.48
N PHE A 168 -4.76 6.26 4.53
CA PHE A 168 -4.51 6.52 3.12
C PHE A 168 -5.31 5.54 2.24
N LYS A 169 -5.83 6.02 1.10
CA LYS A 169 -6.57 5.21 0.12
C LYS A 169 -5.74 5.04 -1.16
N VAL A 170 -5.69 3.81 -1.67
CA VAL A 170 -5.11 3.45 -2.96
C VAL A 170 -6.22 2.89 -3.87
N PRO A 171 -6.40 3.41 -5.10
CA PRO A 171 -5.80 4.65 -5.60
C PRO A 171 -6.36 5.88 -4.87
N SER A 172 -5.61 6.98 -4.93
CA SER A 172 -6.00 8.27 -4.34
C SER A 172 -6.78 9.19 -5.29
N ARG A 173 -6.71 8.93 -6.60
CA ARG A 173 -7.38 9.72 -7.67
C ARG A 173 -8.30 8.87 -8.54
N GLU A 174 -7.88 7.67 -8.89
CA GLU A 174 -8.64 6.73 -9.71
C GLU A 174 -9.67 5.94 -8.88
N LYS A 175 -10.67 5.37 -9.54
CA LYS A 175 -11.72 4.60 -8.88
C LYS A 175 -11.17 3.28 -8.33
N PHE A 176 -10.32 2.62 -9.12
CA PHE A 176 -9.73 1.31 -8.83
C PHE A 176 -8.25 1.27 -9.24
N LEU A 177 -7.52 0.36 -8.60
CA LEU A 177 -6.13 0.02 -8.85
C LEU A 177 -6.11 -1.29 -9.61
N GLN A 178 -5.51 -1.31 -10.79
CA GLN A 178 -5.41 -2.50 -11.61
C GLN A 178 -4.30 -3.42 -11.05
N VAL A 179 -4.63 -4.69 -10.82
CA VAL A 179 -3.75 -5.72 -10.27
C VAL A 179 -3.81 -6.95 -11.17
N ALA A 180 -2.65 -7.53 -11.49
CA ALA A 180 -2.44 -8.75 -12.27
C ALA A 180 -3.27 -8.85 -13.56
N ALA A 181 -3.61 -7.71 -14.18
CA ALA A 181 -4.41 -7.70 -15.40
C ALA A 181 -3.55 -7.97 -16.64
N ASP A 182 -4.07 -8.78 -17.55
CA ASP A 182 -3.57 -8.96 -18.91
C ASP A 182 -4.51 -8.29 -19.94
N GLN A 183 -4.28 -8.52 -21.24
CA GLN A 183 -5.05 -7.89 -22.32
C GLN A 183 -6.46 -8.44 -22.50
N ASP A 184 -6.78 -9.61 -21.94
CA ASP A 184 -8.09 -10.26 -22.09
C ASP A 184 -9.07 -9.82 -20.99
N TYR A 185 -8.61 -9.41 -19.80
CA TYR A 185 -9.46 -8.87 -18.72
C TYR A 185 -10.36 -7.70 -19.16
N ASP A 186 -9.87 -6.80 -20.01
CA ASP A 186 -10.65 -5.64 -20.49
C ASP A 186 -11.68 -6.02 -21.57
N GLN A 187 -11.61 -7.22 -22.18
CA GLN A 187 -12.64 -7.68 -23.13
C GLN A 187 -13.94 -8.07 -22.40
N GLU A 188 -13.84 -8.64 -21.19
CA GLU A 188 -15.02 -8.97 -20.39
C GLU A 188 -15.71 -7.74 -19.78
N GLN A 189 -14.96 -6.69 -19.39
CA GLN A 189 -15.55 -5.45 -18.87
C GLN A 189 -16.34 -4.68 -19.94
N ASN A 190 -15.97 -4.75 -21.22
CA ASN A 190 -16.66 -4.05 -22.31
C ASN A 190 -17.86 -4.82 -22.89
N SER A 191 -18.23 -5.96 -22.29
CA SER A 191 -19.31 -6.85 -22.76
C SER A 191 -20.52 -6.90 -21.81
N LYS A 192 -20.64 -5.92 -20.88
CA LYS A 192 -21.73 -5.78 -19.90
C LYS A 192 -22.32 -4.37 -19.88
#